data_AF-A0A5P0ZGQ5-F1
#
_entry.id   AF-A0A5P0ZGQ5-F1
#
_cell.length_a   1.000
_cell.length_b   1.000
_cell.length_c   1.000
_cell.angle_alpha   90.00
_cell.angle_beta   90.00
_cell.angle_gamma   90.00
#
_symmetry.space_group_name_H-M   'P 1'
#
loop_
_entity.id
_entity.type
_entity.pdbx_description
1 polymer ?
#
loop_
_entity_poly.entity_id
_entity_poly.type
_entity_poly.pdbx_seq_one_letter_code
_entity_poly.pdbx_strand_id
1 'polypeptide(L)'
;MNKVILDDFIVEFYRRYNKDTFNGLEVVNNDSMDTSSVFMKMSNGVRNTNPIYSISPMNRKGIKLLLNEASKQLPFSGYFWTDNVTDNETDFVQLSI
;
A
#
# COMPACT_ATOMS: atom_id res chain seq x y z
N MET A 1 16.13 -2.31 -3.83
CA MET A 1 15.25 -2.16 -2.64
C MET A 1 15.98 -2.73 -1.44
N ASN A 2 15.80 -2.17 -0.24
CA ASN A 2 16.34 -2.77 0.98
C ASN A 2 15.55 -4.05 1.29
N LYS A 3 16.23 -5.20 1.35
CA LYS A 3 15.60 -6.51 1.58
C LYS A 3 14.81 -6.55 2.89
N VAL A 4 15.31 -5.89 3.94
CA VAL A 4 14.64 -5.84 5.25
C VAL A 4 13.27 -5.18 5.15
N ILE A 5 13.17 -4.07 4.42
CA ILE A 5 11.92 -3.33 4.21
C ILE A 5 10.87 -4.18 3.47
N LEU A 6 11.31 -4.95 2.46
CA LEU A 6 10.44 -5.83 1.71
C LEU A 6 9.94 -7.00 2.56
N ASP A 7 10.84 -7.64 3.31
CA ASP A 7 10.52 -8.77 4.17
C ASP A 7 9.54 -8.34 5.29
N ASP A 8 9.78 -7.19 5.92
CA ASP A 8 8.88 -6.61 6.94
C ASP A 8 7.48 -6.34 6.36
N PHE A 9 7.41 -5.73 5.18
CA PHE A 9 6.13 -5.48 4.50
C PHE A 9 5.36 -6.78 4.23
N ILE A 10 6.05 -7.81 3.72
CA ILE A 10 5.43 -9.11 3.41
C ILE A 10 4.86 -9.76 4.68
N VAL A 11 5.61 -9.72 5.78
CA VAL A 11 5.15 -10.25 7.08
C VAL A 11 3.91 -9.50 7.56
N GLU A 12 3.93 -8.16 7.54
CA GLU A 12 2.80 -7.34 7.98
C GLU A 12 1.57 -7.49 7.07
N PHE A 13 1.78 -7.70 5.77
CA PHE A 13 0.72 -8.03 4.81
C PHE A 13 0.05 -9.34 5.20
N TYR A 14 0.80 -10.44 5.33
CA TYR A 14 0.23 -11.75 5.66
C TYR A 14 -0.47 -11.79 7.03
N ARG A 15 0.03 -11.02 8.00
CA ARG A 15 -0.62 -10.90 9.33
C ARG A 15 -2.06 -10.38 9.26
N ARG A 16 -2.38 -9.56 8.26
CA ARG A 16 -3.71 -8.95 8.11
C ARG A 16 -4.48 -9.51 6.91
N TYR A 17 -3.78 -10.15 5.96
CA TYR A 17 -4.36 -10.60 4.70
C TYR A 17 -5.42 -11.66 4.93
N ASN A 18 -6.60 -11.41 4.37
CA ASN A 18 -7.69 -12.39 4.32
C ASN A 18 -8.21 -12.41 2.88
N LYS A 19 -8.05 -13.56 2.22
CA LYS A 19 -8.44 -13.79 0.82
C LYS A 19 -9.93 -13.48 0.55
N ASP A 20 -10.80 -13.64 1.54
CA ASP A 20 -12.25 -13.49 1.38
C ASP A 20 -12.68 -12.03 1.46
N THR A 21 -11.87 -11.19 2.08
CA THR A 21 -12.16 -9.76 2.29
C THR A 21 -11.19 -8.82 1.60
N PHE A 22 -10.07 -9.32 1.09
CA PHE A 22 -9.07 -8.49 0.44
C PHE A 22 -9.55 -8.01 -0.94
N ASN A 23 -9.45 -6.70 -1.18
CA ASN A 23 -9.77 -6.10 -2.47
C ASN A 23 -8.56 -5.45 -3.13
N GLY A 24 -7.64 -4.92 -2.34
CA GLY A 24 -6.44 -4.28 -2.87
C GLY A 24 -5.67 -3.50 -1.81
N LEU A 25 -4.71 -2.72 -2.29
CA LEU A 25 -3.93 -1.80 -1.47
C LEU A 25 -4.32 -0.37 -1.77
N GLU A 26 -4.25 0.47 -0.75
CA GLU A 26 -4.38 1.92 -0.85
C GLU A 26 -3.12 2.57 -0.28
N VAL A 27 -2.54 3.49 -1.03
CA VAL A 27 -1.44 4.32 -0.56
C VAL A 27 -1.98 5.71 -0.29
N VAL A 28 -1.87 6.15 0.96
CA VAL A 28 -2.23 7.51 1.35
C VAL A 28 -0.96 8.30 1.60
N ASN A 29 -0.87 9.42 0.89
CA ASN A 29 0.16 10.41 1.09
C ASN A 29 -0.27 11.40 2.16
N ASN A 30 0.58 11.57 3.17
CA ASN A 30 0.43 12.63 4.15
C ASN A 30 1.48 13.71 3.93
N ASP A 31 1.17 14.66 3.04
CA ASP A 31 2.02 15.81 2.72
C ASP A 31 2.37 16.64 3.97
N SER A 32 1.45 16.72 4.95
CA SER A 32 1.68 17.48 6.18
C SER A 32 2.71 16.85 7.12
N MET A 33 2.88 15.52 7.02
CA MET A 33 3.80 14.74 7.86
C MET A 33 5.01 14.22 7.07
N ASP A 34 5.11 14.54 5.77
CA ASP A 34 6.13 14.00 4.87
C ASP A 34 6.23 12.46 4.98
N THR A 35 5.08 11.79 4.97
CA THR A 35 4.99 10.33 5.09
C THR A 35 4.03 9.74 4.08
N SER A 36 4.35 8.57 3.53
CA SER A 36 3.40 7.76 2.74
C SER A 36 3.07 6.48 3.51
N SER A 37 1.78 6.14 3.61
CA SER A 37 1.30 4.97 4.33
C SER A 37 0.53 4.03 3.41
N VAL A 38 0.76 2.73 3.56
CA VAL A 38 0.05 1.68 2.83
C VAL A 38 -1.00 1.06 3.72
N PHE A 39 -2.18 0.84 3.17
CA PHE A 39 -3.31 0.22 3.84
C PHE A 39 -3.86 -0.93 3.01
N MET A 40 -4.48 -1.88 3.70
CA MET A 40 -5.33 -2.87 3.02
C MET A 40 -6.74 -2.34 2.90
N LYS A 41 -7.27 -2.45 1.68
CA LYS A 41 -8.65 -2.14 1.33
C LYS A 41 -9.46 -3.42 1.32
N MET A 42 -10.54 -3.43 2.07
CA MET A 42 -11.45 -4.57 2.15
C MET A 42 -12.55 -4.49 1.08
N SER A 43 -13.18 -5.62 0.78
CA SER A 43 -14.23 -5.76 -0.25
C SER A 43 -15.48 -4.93 0.03
N ASN A 44 -15.73 -4.57 1.27
CA ASN A 44 -16.80 -3.64 1.67
C ASN A 44 -16.42 -2.15 1.51
N GLY A 45 -15.28 -1.84 0.87
CA GLY A 45 -14.79 -0.48 0.68
C GLY A 45 -14.14 0.13 1.92
N VAL A 46 -14.12 -0.57 3.05
CA VAL A 46 -13.53 -0.06 4.29
C VAL A 46 -12.02 -0.29 4.29
N ARG A 47 -11.27 0.77 4.52
CA ARG A 47 -9.83 0.70 4.78
C ARG A 47 -9.57 0.19 6.19
N ASN A 48 -8.53 -0.61 6.38
CA ASN A 48 -8.05 -0.89 7.72
C ASN A 48 -7.59 0.43 8.39
N THR A 49 -7.92 0.62 9.67
CA THR A 49 -7.61 1.86 10.40
C THR A 49 -6.12 2.06 10.60
N ASN A 50 -5.38 0.96 10.74
CA ASN A 50 -3.93 0.98 10.91
C ASN A 50 -3.20 0.69 9.59
N PRO A 51 -2.16 1.47 9.26
CA PRO A 51 -1.33 1.18 8.10
C PRO A 51 -0.60 -0.14 8.29
N ILE A 52 -0.42 -0.87 7.19
CA ILE A 52 0.43 -2.06 7.17
C ILE A 52 1.91 -1.67 7.06
N TYR A 53 2.19 -0.48 6.52
CA TYR A 53 3.54 0.04 6.39
C TYR A 53 3.52 1.56 6.18
N SER A 54 4.57 2.26 6.62
CA SER A 54 4.74 3.70 6.41
C SER A 54 6.19 4.01 6.09
N ILE A 55 6.43 4.94 5.16
CA ILE A 55 7.76 5.43 4.79
C ILE A 55 7.80 6.95 4.98
N SER A 56 8.87 7.42 5.61
CA SER A 56 9.22 8.84 5.77
C SER A 56 10.69 9.04 5.38
N PRO A 57 11.06 10.11 4.66
CA PRO A 57 10.20 11.15 4.07
C PRO A 57 9.29 10.61 2.94
N MET A 58 8.38 11.43 2.40
CA MET A 58 7.39 11.03 1.40
C MET A 58 8.10 10.52 0.14
N ASN A 59 8.17 9.19 0.01
CA ASN A 59 8.99 8.55 -1.02
C ASN A 59 8.11 7.71 -1.94
N ARG A 60 7.38 8.38 -2.84
CA ARG A 60 6.56 7.73 -3.87
C ARG A 60 7.34 6.67 -4.64
N LYS A 61 8.61 6.95 -4.95
CA LYS A 61 9.51 6.01 -5.62
C LYS A 61 9.81 4.79 -4.76
N GLY A 62 10.04 4.99 -3.46
CA GLY A 62 10.26 3.92 -2.48
C GLY A 62 9.04 3.02 -2.35
N ILE A 63 7.85 3.59 -2.16
CA ILE A 63 6.59 2.82 -2.11
C ILE A 63 6.35 2.08 -3.42
N LYS A 64 6.50 2.74 -4.58
CA LYS A 64 6.32 2.09 -5.88
C LYS A 64 7.27 0.91 -6.08
N LEU A 65 8.54 1.07 -5.71
CA LEU A 65 9.52 -0.03 -5.76
C LEU A 65 9.16 -1.15 -4.77
N LEU A 66 8.70 -0.81 -3.56
CA LEU A 66 8.31 -1.79 -2.54
C LEU A 66 7.13 -2.63 -3.03
N LEU A 67 6.07 -1.96 -3.50
CA LEU A 67 4.86 -2.62 -3.98
C LEU A 67 5.11 -3.44 -5.24
N ASN A 68 6.00 -2.99 -6.14
CA ASN A 68 6.37 -3.77 -7.33
C ASN A 68 7.15 -5.05 -6.97
N GLU A 69 8.11 -4.98 -6.05
CA GLU A 69 8.82 -6.20 -5.60
C GLU A 69 7.88 -7.12 -4.80
N ALA A 70 6.97 -6.55 -4.02
CA ALA A 70 6.00 -7.30 -3.24
C ALA A 70 4.92 -7.97 -4.11
N SER A 71 4.46 -7.34 -5.21
CA SER A 71 3.46 -7.92 -6.13
C SER A 71 3.94 -9.17 -6.85
N LYS A 72 5.27 -9.40 -6.90
CA LYS A 72 5.84 -10.65 -7.42
C LYS A 72 5.60 -11.85 -6.49
N GLN A 73 5.26 -11.60 -5.22
CA GLN A 73 5.14 -12.61 -4.17
C GLN A 73 3.78 -12.61 -3.46
N LEU A 74 3.00 -11.53 -3.62
CA LEU A 74 1.75 -11.30 -2.92
C LEU A 74 0.57 -11.19 -3.92
N PRO A 75 -0.66 -11.51 -3.49
CA PRO A 75 -1.82 -11.60 -4.37
C PRO A 75 -2.45 -10.23 -4.68
N PHE A 76 -1.65 -9.29 -5.19
CA PHE A 76 -2.14 -8.00 -5.71
C PHE A 76 -1.36 -7.60 -6.96
N SER A 77 -2.04 -6.93 -7.88
CA SER A 77 -1.47 -6.48 -9.15
C SER A 77 -1.45 -4.96 -9.30
N GLY A 78 -1.89 -4.23 -8.28
CA GLY A 78 -1.93 -2.78 -8.27
C GLY A 78 -2.36 -2.21 -6.94
N TYR A 79 -2.42 -0.88 -6.86
CA TYR A 79 -2.84 -0.14 -5.68
C TYR A 79 -3.54 1.16 -6.08
N PHE A 80 -4.42 1.65 -5.21
CA PHE A 80 -5.02 2.98 -5.34
C PHE A 80 -4.11 4.00 -4.69
N TRP A 81 -3.96 5.16 -5.32
CA TRP A 81 -3.24 6.29 -4.75
C TRP A 81 -4.21 7.38 -4.34
N THR A 82 -4.10 7.84 -3.09
CA THR A 82 -4.93 8.89 -2.51
C THR A 82 -4.01 10.01 -2.04
N ASP A 83 -4.13 11.18 -2.67
CA ASP A 83 -3.50 12.42 -2.20
C ASP A 83 -4.46 13.14 -1.24
N ASN A 84 -3.91 13.75 -0.19
CA ASN A 84 -4.57 14.14 1.07
C ASN A 84 -5.64 15.25 0.99
N VAL A 85 -6.32 15.44 -0.15
CA VAL A 85 -7.18 16.61 -0.40
C VAL A 85 -8.67 16.25 -0.49
N THR A 86 -9.01 15.00 -0.82
CA THR A 86 -10.40 14.51 -0.82
C THR A 86 -10.35 12.98 -0.75
N ASP A 87 -11.30 12.33 -0.06
CA ASP A 87 -11.52 10.86 -0.10
C ASP A 87 -11.93 10.34 -1.50
N ASN A 88 -11.51 11.03 -2.56
CA ASN A 88 -11.66 10.61 -3.92
C ASN A 88 -10.45 9.75 -4.26
N GLU A 89 -10.69 8.46 -4.49
CA GLU A 89 -9.72 7.56 -5.10
C GLU A 89 -9.24 8.19 -6.40
N THR A 90 -8.03 8.75 -6.38
CA THR A 90 -7.58 9.61 -7.46
C THR A 90 -7.17 8.80 -8.68
N ASP A 91 -6.53 7.63 -8.51
CA ASP A 91 -6.14 6.74 -9.61
C ASP A 91 -5.80 5.32 -9.13
N PHE A 92 -6.14 4.30 -9.94
CA PHE A 92 -5.61 2.94 -9.78
C PHE A 92 -4.28 2.78 -10.55
N VAL A 93 -3.23 2.35 -9.84
CA VAL A 93 -1.91 2.10 -10.39
C VAL A 93 -1.72 0.60 -10.60
N GLN A 94 -1.75 0.18 -11.87
CA GLN A 94 -1.36 -1.17 -12.26
C GLN A 94 0.15 -1.36 -12.13
N LEU A 95 0.58 -2.46 -11.50
CA LEU A 95 1.97 -2.88 -11.46
C LEU A 95 2.28 -3.72 -12.70
N SER A 96 3.35 -3.35 -13.41
CA SER A 96 3.87 -4.14 -14.54
C SER A 96 4.55 -5.38 -13.97
N ILE A 97 3.93 -6.54 -14.17
CA ILE A 97 4.45 -7.87 -13.78
C ILE A 97 5.59 -8.25 -14.73
#